data_AF-A0A1V6BR56-F1
#
_entry.id   AF-A0A1V6BR56-F1
#
_cell.length_a   1.000
_cell.length_b   1.000
_cell.length_c   1.000
_cell.angle_alpha   90.00
_cell.angle_beta   90.00
_cell.angle_gamma   90.00
#
_symmetry.space_group_name_H-M   'P 1'
#
loop_
_entity.id
_entity.type
_entity.pdbx_description
1 polymer ?
#
loop_
_entity_poly.entity_id
_entity_poly.type
_entity_poly.pdbx_seq_one_letter_code
_entity_poly.pdbx_strand_id
1 'polypeptide(L)'
;MQNSISEIIKECFWNDYKIDEKTIEKNIKDNDVSFNKFLVYKILSNSSFPSARLKSLYSKEQIKEYLPTNVIDKRISERIKLVLSVLFREPKEGVRPWKV
;
A
#
# COMPACT_ATOMS: atom_id res chain seq x y z
N MET A 1 14.80 4.05 -9.06
CA MET A 1 13.82 4.99 -9.64
C MET A 1 12.82 5.32 -8.55
N GLN A 2 12.76 6.60 -8.13
CA GLN A 2 11.66 7.09 -7.29
C GLN A 2 10.44 7.20 -8.19
N ASN A 3 9.40 6.45 -7.86
CA ASN A 3 8.15 6.53 -8.59
C ASN A 3 7.41 7.80 -8.16
N SER A 4 6.99 8.63 -9.11
CA SER A 4 6.29 9.88 -8.83
C SER A 4 4.86 9.62 -8.32
N ILE A 5 4.37 10.48 -7.44
CA ILE A 5 3.01 10.38 -6.88
C ILE A 5 1.97 10.43 -8.01
N SER A 6 2.22 11.22 -9.05
CA SER A 6 1.47 11.24 -10.31
C SER A 6 1.23 9.85 -10.93
N GLU A 7 2.23 8.96 -10.97
CA GLU A 7 2.04 7.61 -11.51
C GLU A 7 1.13 6.76 -10.64
N ILE A 8 1.27 6.88 -9.31
CA ILE A 8 0.44 6.17 -8.35
C ILE A 8 -1.01 6.62 -8.47
N ILE A 9 -1.24 7.92 -8.65
CA ILE A 9 -2.59 8.47 -8.89
C ILE A 9 -3.18 7.90 -10.17
N LYS A 10 -2.46 7.96 -11.30
CA LYS A 10 -2.95 7.44 -12.57
C LYS A 10 -3.29 5.96 -12.51
N GLU A 11 -2.44 5.16 -11.88
CA GLU A 11 -2.62 3.71 -11.78
C GLU A 11 -3.71 3.32 -10.77
N CYS A 12 -3.80 4.02 -9.63
CA CYS A 12 -4.64 3.58 -8.52
C CYS A 12 -5.99 4.29 -8.42
N PHE A 13 -6.15 5.47 -9.05
CA PHE A 13 -7.34 6.32 -8.87
C PHE A 13 -8.21 6.50 -10.11
N TRP A 14 -7.86 5.91 -11.27
CA TRP A 14 -8.72 5.68 -12.47
C TRP A 14 -9.67 6.86 -12.85
N ASN A 15 -9.31 8.10 -12.53
CA ASN A 15 -10.15 9.30 -12.61
C ASN A 15 -11.46 9.28 -11.76
N ASP A 16 -11.65 8.31 -10.88
CA ASP A 16 -12.81 8.21 -9.98
C ASP A 16 -12.84 9.34 -8.93
N TYR A 17 -11.69 9.98 -8.69
CA TYR A 17 -11.54 11.02 -7.68
C TYR A 17 -10.79 12.23 -8.26
N LYS A 18 -11.28 13.44 -7.94
CA LYS A 18 -10.54 14.70 -8.16
C LYS A 18 -9.47 14.89 -7.08
N ILE A 19 -8.57 13.93 -6.93
CA ILE A 19 -7.45 14.02 -6.00
C ILE A 19 -6.26 14.59 -6.77
N ASP A 20 -5.82 15.78 -6.37
CA ASP A 20 -4.61 16.41 -6.89
C ASP A 20 -3.37 15.86 -6.19
N GLU A 21 -2.24 15.85 -6.89
CA GLU A 21 -0.94 15.41 -6.37
C GLU A 21 -0.55 16.19 -5.11
N LYS A 22 -0.80 17.51 -5.11
CA LYS A 22 -0.56 18.38 -3.96
C LYS A 22 -1.39 18.00 -2.75
N THR A 23 -2.61 17.52 -2.95
CA THR A 23 -3.48 17.06 -1.85
C THR A 23 -2.92 15.79 -1.22
N ILE A 24 -2.42 14.85 -2.03
CA ILE A 24 -1.77 13.65 -1.51
C ILE A 24 -0.51 14.01 -0.73
N GLU A 25 0.37 14.83 -1.31
CA GLU A 25 1.60 15.27 -0.63
C GLU A 25 1.30 15.97 0.69
N LYS A 26 0.29 16.85 0.70
CA LYS A 26 -0.13 17.55 1.91
C LYS A 26 -0.64 16.56 2.97
N ASN A 27 -1.53 15.64 2.61
CA ASN A 27 -2.09 14.69 3.58
C ASN A 27 -1.04 13.71 4.11
N ILE A 28 -0.06 13.31 3.28
CA ILE A 28 1.09 12.51 3.72
C ILE A 28 1.95 13.33 4.70
N LYS A 29 2.23 14.60 4.41
CA LYS A 29 2.98 15.50 5.30
C LYS A 29 2.26 15.78 6.61
N ASP A 30 0.95 16.00 6.55
CA ASP A 30 0.09 16.25 7.70
C ASP A 30 -0.21 14.97 8.51
N ASN A 31 0.28 13.81 8.03
CA ASN A 31 0.12 12.49 8.62
C ASN A 31 -1.35 12.15 8.94
N ASP A 32 -2.27 12.51 8.03
CA ASP A 32 -3.69 12.17 8.16
C ASP A 32 -3.88 10.66 8.06
N VAL A 33 -4.10 10.02 9.21
CA VAL A 33 -4.23 8.57 9.36
C VAL A 33 -5.38 8.01 8.52
N SER A 34 -6.51 8.72 8.47
CA SER A 34 -7.70 8.28 7.73
C SER A 34 -7.45 8.28 6.23
N PHE A 35 -6.86 9.38 5.73
CA PHE A 35 -6.48 9.49 4.33
C PHE A 35 -5.41 8.48 3.93
N ASN A 36 -4.39 8.29 4.77
CA ASN A 36 -3.30 7.36 4.49
C ASN A 36 -3.79 5.90 4.44
N LYS A 37 -4.70 5.51 5.34
CA LYS A 37 -5.37 4.18 5.27
C LYS A 37 -6.16 4.01 3.98
N PHE A 38 -6.90 5.03 3.56
CA PHE A 38 -7.62 5.01 2.30
C PHE A 38 -6.68 4.88 1.10
N LEU A 39 -5.59 5.65 1.06
CA LEU A 39 -4.61 5.61 -0.01
C LEU A 39 -3.92 4.23 -0.08
N VAL A 40 -3.55 3.66 1.06
CA VAL A 40 -3.00 2.30 1.15
C VAL A 40 -3.99 1.27 0.61
N TYR A 41 -5.27 1.35 0.98
CA TYR A 41 -6.30 0.47 0.47
C TYR A 41 -6.45 0.57 -1.07
N LYS A 42 -6.41 1.78 -1.63
CA LYS A 42 -6.47 1.98 -3.08
C LYS A 42 -5.26 1.41 -3.81
N ILE A 43 -4.06 1.60 -3.27
CA ILE A 43 -2.84 1.00 -3.80
C ILE A 43 -2.93 -0.53 -3.77
N LEU A 44 -3.38 -1.10 -2.65
CA LEU A 44 -3.60 -2.55 -2.51
C LEU A 44 -4.66 -3.06 -3.49
N SER A 45 -5.70 -2.28 -3.78
CA SER A 45 -6.77 -2.72 -4.68
C SER A 45 -6.35 -2.68 -6.15
N ASN A 46 -5.68 -1.60 -6.56
CA ASN A 46 -5.57 -1.24 -7.97
C ASN A 46 -4.15 -1.34 -8.53
N SER A 47 -3.11 -1.23 -7.71
CA SER A 47 -1.73 -1.29 -8.21
C SER A 47 -1.35 -2.70 -8.65
N SER A 48 -0.51 -2.78 -9.68
CA SER A 48 0.20 -4.00 -10.10
C SER A 48 1.34 -4.36 -9.15
N PHE A 49 1.97 -3.36 -8.50
CA PHE A 49 3.13 -3.55 -7.62
C PHE A 49 2.94 -2.85 -6.26
N PRO A 50 1.97 -3.30 -5.42
CA PRO A 50 1.59 -2.59 -4.20
C PRO A 50 2.74 -2.44 -3.19
N SER A 51 3.59 -3.46 -3.02
CA SER A 51 4.73 -3.40 -2.08
C SER A 51 5.75 -2.31 -2.47
N ALA A 52 6.03 -2.15 -3.76
CA ALA A 52 6.95 -1.14 -4.25
C ALA A 52 6.38 0.27 -4.09
N ARG A 53 5.10 0.48 -4.43
CA ARG A 53 4.42 1.78 -4.29
C ARG A 53 4.27 2.21 -2.83
N LEU A 54 3.96 1.28 -1.93
CA LEU A 54 3.88 1.58 -0.50
C LEU A 54 5.24 1.97 0.08
N LYS A 55 6.31 1.25 -0.30
CA LYS A 55 7.67 1.55 0.15
C LYS A 55 8.18 2.92 -0.33
N SER A 56 7.69 3.42 -1.47
CA SER A 56 8.07 4.75 -1.96
C SER A 56 7.37 5.90 -1.23
N LEU A 57 6.21 5.65 -0.62
CA LEU A 57 5.38 6.69 0.00
C LEU A 57 5.50 6.73 1.54
N TYR A 58 5.76 5.60 2.17
CA TYR A 58 5.65 5.45 3.61
C TYR A 58 6.85 4.74 4.21
N SER A 59 7.15 5.07 5.46
CA SER A 59 8.04 4.26 6.31
C SER A 59 7.42 2.89 6.61
N LYS A 60 8.24 1.94 7.06
CA LYS A 60 7.78 0.59 7.41
C LYS A 60 6.75 0.62 8.54
N GLU A 61 6.96 1.52 9.50
CA GLU A 61 6.11 1.72 10.67
C GLU A 61 4.73 2.23 10.23
N GLN A 62 4.70 3.25 9.37
CA GLN A 62 3.46 3.77 8.77
C GLN A 62 2.73 2.73 7.94
N ILE A 63 3.45 1.92 7.15
CA ILE A 63 2.82 0.83 6.38
C ILE A 63 2.12 -0.16 7.32
N LYS A 64 2.76 -0.57 8.42
CA LYS A 64 2.12 -1.46 9.41
C LYS A 64 0.86 -0.84 10.02
N GLU A 65 0.90 0.45 10.32
CA GLU A 65 -0.23 1.18 10.90
C GLU A 65 -1.41 1.32 9.93
N TYR A 66 -1.12 1.54 8.65
CA TYR A 66 -2.12 1.84 7.64
C TYR A 66 -2.64 0.61 6.90
N LEU A 67 -1.96 -0.54 7.02
CA LEU A 67 -2.44 -1.80 6.47
C LEU A 67 -3.77 -2.19 7.13
N PRO A 68 -4.81 -2.51 6.33
CA PRO A 68 -6.09 -2.93 6.90
C PRO A 68 -5.96 -4.32 7.52
N THR A 69 -6.54 -4.51 8.71
CA THR A 69 -6.41 -5.74 9.50
C THR A 69 -7.53 -6.74 9.23
N ASN A 70 -8.75 -6.26 8.99
CA ASN A 70 -9.94 -7.08 8.79
C ASN A 70 -10.49 -6.87 7.38
N VAL A 71 -9.95 -7.62 6.42
CA VAL A 71 -10.38 -7.52 5.02
C VAL A 71 -11.11 -8.79 4.60
N ILE A 72 -12.37 -8.61 4.18
CA ILE A 72 -13.24 -9.70 3.70
C ILE A 72 -12.85 -10.09 2.26
N ASP A 73 -12.35 -9.13 1.47
CA ASP A 73 -11.90 -9.37 0.10
C ASP A 73 -10.63 -10.25 0.07
N LYS A 74 -10.77 -11.45 -0.52
CA LYS A 74 -9.70 -12.43 -0.65
C LYS A 74 -8.48 -11.88 -1.40
N ARG A 75 -8.69 -11.12 -2.49
CA ARG A 75 -7.61 -10.58 -3.31
C ARG A 75 -6.79 -9.57 -2.51
N ILE A 76 -7.45 -8.71 -1.76
CA ILE A 76 -6.77 -7.71 -0.93
C ILE A 76 -6.03 -8.40 0.23
N SER A 77 -6.63 -9.43 0.84
CA SER A 77 -5.98 -10.24 1.88
C SER A 77 -4.68 -10.88 1.38
N GLU A 78 -4.68 -11.49 0.19
CA GLU A 78 -3.48 -12.06 -0.43
C GLU A 78 -2.42 -10.98 -0.72
N ARG A 79 -2.83 -9.81 -1.19
CA ARG A 79 -1.92 -8.69 -1.43
C ARG A 79 -1.31 -8.14 -0.14
N ILE A 80 -2.05 -8.10 0.96
CA ILE A 80 -1.52 -7.76 2.28
C ILE A 80 -0.47 -8.80 2.70
N LYS A 81 -0.75 -10.11 2.55
CA LYS A 81 0.24 -11.16 2.82
C LYS A 81 1.52 -10.95 1.99
N LEU A 82 1.40 -10.56 0.72
CA LEU A 82 2.54 -10.25 -0.14
C LEU A 82 3.31 -9.01 0.32
N VAL A 83 2.63 -7.93 0.70
CA VAL A 83 3.28 -6.73 1.25
C VAL A 83 4.03 -7.06 2.54
N LEU A 84 3.41 -7.83 3.44
CA LEU A 84 4.02 -8.28 4.68
C LEU A 84 5.27 -9.14 4.45
N SER A 85 5.18 -10.11 3.54
CA SER A 85 6.31 -10.99 3.23
C SER A 85 7.47 -10.24 2.58
N VAL A 86 7.19 -9.35 1.63
CA VAL A 86 8.21 -8.61 0.87
C VAL A 86 8.88 -7.53 1.73
N LEU A 87 8.11 -6.74 2.48
CA LEU A 87 8.64 -5.57 3.18
C LEU A 87 9.15 -5.88 4.59
N PHE A 88 8.54 -6.88 5.25
CA PHE A 88 8.80 -7.18 6.66
C PHE A 88 9.42 -8.56 6.87
N ARG A 89 9.53 -9.39 5.83
CA ARG A 89 10.00 -10.78 5.94
C ARG A 89 9.20 -11.58 6.98
N GLU A 90 7.95 -11.20 7.20
CA GLU A 90 7.01 -11.88 8.07
C GLU A 90 6.18 -12.85 7.22
N PRO A 91 6.48 -14.16 7.20
CA PRO A 91 5.47 -15.13 6.80
C PRO A 91 4.50 -15.26 7.98
N LYS A 92 3.23 -14.89 7.79
CA LYS A 92 2.20 -15.13 8.83
C LYS A 92 1.79 -16.60 8.95
N GLU A 93 2.20 -17.48 8.05
CA GLU A 93 1.96 -18.92 8.16
C GLU A 93 3.28 -19.66 7.90
N GLY A 94 3.71 -20.42 8.89
CA GLY A 94 4.98 -21.15 8.87
C GLY A 94 4.98 -22.18 7.76
N VAL A 95 5.77 -21.93 6.71
CA VAL A 95 6.70 -22.83 6.03
C VAL A 95 7.43 -21.95 5.01
N ARG A 96 8.77 -21.93 5.03
CA ARG A 96 9.55 -21.37 3.91
C ARG A 96 9.56 -22.43 2.80
N PRO A 97 8.94 -22.21 1.63
CA PRO A 97 8.81 -23.25 0.60
C PRO A 97 10.14 -23.61 -0.12
N TRP A 98 11.24 -22.91 0.17
CA TRP A 98 12.57 -23.11 -0.42
C TRP A 98 13.58 -23.77 0.53
N LYS A 99 13.14 -24.36 1.64
CA LYS A 99 13.93 -25.38 2.34
C LYS A 99 13.39 -26.76 1.94
N VAL A 100 13.90 -27.27 0.82
CA VAL A 100 13.92 -28.71 0.51
C VAL A 100 15.38 -29.12 0.50
#